data_AF-A0A969JZW3-F1
#
_entry.id   AF-A0A969JZW3-F1
#
_cell.length_a   1.000
_cell.length_b   1.000
_cell.length_c   1.000
_cell.angle_alpha   90.00
_cell.angle_beta   90.00
_cell.angle_gamma   90.00
#
_symmetry.space_group_name_H-M   'P 1'
#
loop_
_entity.id
_entity.type
_entity.pdbx_description
1 polymer ?
#
loop_
_entity_poly.entity_id
_entity_poly.type
_entity_poly.pdbx_seq_one_letter_code
_entity_poly.pdbx_strand_id
1 'polypeptide(L)'
;MDLIERYVVEVGRHLPRQQRLDVQTELRSLLQDMVEDRAQTKVDKADEEVVTAVLLEMGPPQKVAAAYQDSPQYLIGPQLFPVFKLVLSIVLVVLTAVTIFGVFVSAWNSDNAFIDVPTLLVRAIPDLIGGLFSAFGSIAIVFAILERVLPESELAKEEDEEWDPRQLPVADSAQEMKRGELICGHCL
;
A
#
# COMPACT_ATOMS: atom_id res chain seq x y z
N MET A 1 1.00 -30.47 -0.51
CA MET A 1 2.34 -30.01 -0.97
C MET A 1 2.27 -28.75 -1.85
N ASP A 2 1.21 -28.54 -2.63
CA ASP A 2 1.07 -27.33 -3.48
C ASP A 2 0.88 -26.02 -2.68
N LEU A 3 0.22 -26.05 -1.51
CA LEU A 3 -0.05 -24.84 -0.72
C LEU A 3 1.21 -24.12 -0.20
N ILE A 4 2.28 -24.85 0.13
CA ILE A 4 3.54 -24.25 0.56
C ILE A 4 4.16 -23.45 -0.58
N GLU A 5 4.18 -24.03 -1.79
CA GLU A 5 4.75 -23.36 -2.96
C GLU A 5 3.94 -22.13 -3.35
N ARG A 6 2.60 -22.21 -3.30
CA ARG A 6 1.70 -21.05 -3.47
C ARG A 6 2.01 -19.94 -2.48
N TYR A 7 2.16 -20.29 -1.21
CA TYR A 7 2.47 -19.33 -0.17
C TYR A 7 3.82 -18.65 -0.39
N VAL A 8 4.88 -19.41 -0.69
CA VAL A 8 6.23 -18.90 -0.97
C VAL A 8 6.26 -18.00 -2.20
N VAL A 9 5.52 -18.36 -3.26
CA VAL A 9 5.39 -17.53 -4.46
C VAL A 9 4.69 -16.21 -4.13
N GLU A 10 3.58 -16.25 -3.39
CA GLU A 10 2.84 -15.06 -2.99
C GLU A 10 3.65 -14.13 -2.06
N VAL A 11 4.40 -14.66 -1.10
CA VAL A 11 5.35 -13.85 -0.29
C VAL A 11 6.38 -13.19 -1.20
N GLY A 12 6.97 -13.96 -2.12
CA GLY A 12 7.96 -13.43 -3.06
C GLY A 12 7.44 -12.33 -3.98
N ARG A 13 6.14 -12.32 -4.33
CA ARG A 13 5.54 -11.23 -5.14
C ARG A 13 5.65 -9.87 -4.47
N HIS A 14 5.63 -9.83 -3.14
CA HIS A 14 5.71 -8.62 -2.33
C HIS A 14 7.16 -8.20 -2.03
N LEU A 15 8.17 -8.99 -2.43
CA LEU A 15 9.58 -8.72 -2.18
C LEU A 15 10.30 -8.06 -3.38
N PRO A 16 11.34 -7.23 -3.12
CA PRO A 16 12.25 -6.71 -4.13
C PRO A 16 12.89 -7.84 -4.95
N ARG A 17 13.04 -7.62 -6.26
CA ARG A 17 13.54 -8.65 -7.19
C ARG A 17 14.91 -9.23 -6.82
N GLN A 18 15.78 -8.45 -6.18
CA GLN A 18 17.14 -8.86 -5.84
C GLN A 18 17.18 -9.92 -4.74
N GLN A 19 16.29 -9.85 -3.76
CA GLN A 19 16.29 -10.76 -2.59
C GLN A 19 15.22 -11.85 -2.69
N ARG A 20 14.32 -11.77 -3.69
CA ARG A 20 13.17 -12.67 -3.84
C ARG A 20 13.56 -14.15 -3.84
N LEU A 21 14.57 -14.55 -4.60
CA LEU A 21 14.95 -15.96 -4.74
C LEU A 21 15.57 -16.51 -3.45
N ASP A 22 16.42 -15.71 -2.79
CA ASP A 22 17.06 -16.11 -1.54
C ASP A 22 16.03 -16.27 -0.43
N VAL A 23 15.15 -15.27 -0.25
CA VAL A 23 14.08 -15.32 0.75
C VAL A 23 13.07 -16.44 0.46
N GLN A 24 12.73 -16.69 -0.80
CA GLN A 24 11.85 -17.81 -1.16
C GLN A 24 12.47 -19.17 -0.83
N THR A 25 13.77 -19.32 -1.01
CA THR A 25 14.49 -20.57 -0.71
C THR A 25 14.57 -20.80 0.78
N GLU A 26 14.92 -19.76 1.54
CA GLU A 26 14.96 -19.78 3.01
C GLU A 26 13.58 -20.08 3.60
N LEU A 27 12.54 -19.35 3.16
CA LEU A 27 11.18 -19.52 3.63
C LEU A 27 10.63 -20.92 3.31
N ARG A 28 10.96 -21.47 2.13
CA ARG A 28 10.55 -22.83 1.77
C ARG A 28 11.17 -23.84 2.73
N SER A 29 12.45 -23.72 3.04
CA SER A 29 13.13 -24.61 4.00
C SER A 29 12.50 -24.52 5.38
N LEU A 30 12.31 -23.31 5.90
CA LEU A 30 11.71 -23.07 7.20
C LEU A 30 10.30 -23.66 7.32
N LEU A 31 9.46 -23.48 6.30
CA LEU A 31 8.11 -24.04 6.29
C LEU A 31 8.11 -25.58 6.22
N GLN A 32 9.06 -26.18 5.50
CA GLN A 32 9.20 -27.63 5.44
C GLN A 32 9.60 -28.19 6.80
N ASP A 33 10.58 -27.57 7.46
CA ASP A 33 11.04 -27.96 8.80
C ASP A 33 9.88 -27.87 9.83
N MET A 34 9.11 -26.78 9.82
CA MET A 34 7.94 -26.60 10.71
C MET A 34 6.84 -27.64 10.48
N VAL A 35 6.59 -28.02 9.23
CA VAL A 35 5.60 -29.05 8.88
C VAL A 35 6.07 -30.42 9.34
N GLU A 36 7.35 -30.74 9.15
CA GLU A 36 7.94 -32.02 9.56
C GLU A 36 7.89 -32.19 11.09
N ASP A 37 8.28 -31.17 11.84
CA ASP A 37 8.22 -31.18 13.32
C ASP A 37 6.79 -31.42 13.85
N ARG A 38 5.78 -30.82 13.21
CA ARG A 38 4.37 -31.01 13.59
C ARG A 38 3.81 -32.35 13.14
N ALA A 39 4.22 -32.85 11.99
CA ALA A 39 3.81 -34.16 11.49
C ALA A 39 4.31 -35.29 12.42
N GLN A 40 5.54 -35.17 12.94
CA GLN A 40 6.09 -36.12 13.92
C GLN A 40 5.30 -36.14 15.24
N THR A 41 4.73 -34.99 15.64
CA THR A 41 3.96 -34.85 16.88
C THR A 41 2.50 -35.30 16.73
N LYS A 42 1.94 -35.28 15.51
CA LYS A 42 0.52 -35.59 15.22
C LYS A 42 0.41 -36.67 14.14
N VAL A 43 0.69 -37.90 14.53
CA VAL A 43 0.72 -39.10 13.67
C VAL A 43 -0.60 -39.39 12.93
N ASP A 44 -1.73 -38.79 13.35
CA ASP A 44 -3.08 -39.07 12.83
C ASP A 44 -3.73 -37.95 11.99
N LYS A 45 -3.01 -36.86 11.65
CA LYS A 45 -3.59 -35.77 10.86
C LYS A 45 -3.19 -35.82 9.39
N ALA A 46 -4.14 -35.51 8.50
CA ALA A 46 -3.85 -35.34 7.08
C ALA A 46 -2.78 -34.25 6.87
N ASP A 47 -1.79 -34.51 6.01
CA ASP A 47 -0.69 -33.58 5.69
C ASP A 47 -1.20 -32.16 5.38
N GLU A 48 -2.37 -32.05 4.74
CA GLU A 48 -2.98 -30.77 4.38
C GLU A 48 -3.47 -29.96 5.59
N GLU A 49 -3.98 -30.60 6.64
CA GLU A 49 -4.35 -29.92 7.89
C GLU A 49 -3.13 -29.39 8.63
N VAL A 50 -2.05 -30.18 8.64
CA VAL A 50 -0.78 -29.81 9.29
C VAL A 50 -0.19 -28.59 8.58
N VAL A 51 -0.15 -28.62 7.25
CA VAL A 51 0.31 -27.49 6.42
C VAL A 51 -0.56 -26.25 6.64
N THR A 52 -1.89 -26.39 6.62
CA THR A 52 -2.81 -25.27 6.84
C THR A 52 -2.61 -24.64 8.22
N ALA A 53 -2.40 -25.45 9.26
CA ALA A 53 -2.15 -24.96 10.61
C ALA A 53 -0.79 -24.27 10.76
N VAL A 54 0.25 -24.70 10.02
CA VAL A 54 1.56 -24.02 9.99
C VAL A 54 1.43 -22.69 9.27
N LEU A 55 0.74 -22.66 8.13
CA LEU A 55 0.52 -21.43 7.39
C LEU A 55 -0.29 -20.43 8.23
N LEU A 56 -1.39 -20.85 8.88
CA LEU A 56 -2.18 -20.04 9.83
C LEU A 56 -1.33 -19.39 10.93
N GLU A 57 -0.34 -20.10 11.45
CA GLU A 57 0.58 -19.58 12.47
C GLU A 57 1.57 -18.54 11.90
N MET A 58 2.02 -18.72 10.65
CA MET A 58 2.87 -17.74 9.96
C MET A 58 2.13 -16.44 9.63
N GLY A 59 0.83 -16.53 9.37
CA GLY A 59 -0.02 -15.39 9.02
C GLY A 59 0.04 -15.01 7.54
N PRO A 60 -0.53 -13.86 7.16
CA PRO A 60 -0.70 -13.48 5.76
C PRO A 60 0.64 -13.17 5.07
N PRO A 61 0.77 -13.51 3.76
CA PRO A 61 2.04 -13.43 3.03
C PRO A 61 2.59 -12.00 2.93
N GLN A 62 1.72 -10.98 2.96
CA GLN A 62 2.13 -9.57 2.98
C GLN A 62 2.85 -9.20 4.28
N LYS A 63 2.34 -9.65 5.43
CA LYS A 63 2.94 -9.39 6.75
C LYS A 63 4.29 -10.10 6.85
N VAL A 64 4.39 -11.35 6.38
CA VAL A 64 5.66 -12.08 6.34
C VAL A 64 6.66 -11.44 5.39
N ALA A 65 6.24 -11.00 4.20
CA ALA A 65 7.13 -10.29 3.27
C ALA A 65 7.68 -8.98 3.85
N ALA A 66 6.88 -8.25 4.63
CA ALA A 66 7.31 -7.02 5.26
C ALA A 66 8.42 -7.25 6.30
N ALA A 67 8.43 -8.39 6.99
CA ALA A 67 9.47 -8.74 7.96
C ALA A 67 10.86 -8.95 7.34
N TYR A 68 10.92 -9.29 6.03
CA TYR A 68 12.17 -9.42 5.28
C TYR A 68 12.62 -8.10 4.61
N GLN A 69 11.86 -7.01 4.73
CA GLN A 69 12.25 -5.72 4.18
C GLN A 69 12.98 -4.90 5.24
N ASP A 70 14.30 -4.76 5.10
CA ASP A 70 15.19 -4.04 6.03
C ASP A 70 14.80 -2.57 6.27
N SER A 71 13.99 -1.96 5.42
CA SER A 71 13.43 -0.62 5.66
C SER A 71 12.21 -0.36 4.79
N PRO A 72 10.98 -0.37 5.34
CA PRO A 72 9.88 0.30 4.67
C PRO A 72 10.21 1.82 4.65
N GLN A 73 10.82 2.32 3.57
CA GLN A 73 11.01 3.76 3.35
C GLN A 73 9.68 4.41 2.95
N TYR A 74 8.73 4.45 3.88
CA TYR A 74 7.47 5.15 3.71
C TYR A 74 7.46 6.41 4.57
N LEU A 75 7.16 7.56 3.96
CA LEU A 75 6.90 8.81 4.69
C LEU A 75 5.51 8.79 5.35
N ILE A 76 4.59 8.01 4.78
CA ILE A 76 3.23 7.70 5.26
C ILE A 76 3.01 6.22 4.94
N GLY A 77 2.67 5.40 5.93
CA GLY A 77 2.57 3.96 5.78
C GLY A 77 1.49 3.54 4.78
N PRO A 78 1.58 2.33 4.20
CA PRO A 78 0.62 1.83 3.21
C PRO A 78 -0.82 1.79 3.75
N GLN A 79 -1.00 1.62 5.05
CA GLN A 79 -2.30 1.59 5.70
C GLN A 79 -2.95 2.98 5.80
N LEU A 80 -2.18 4.04 6.09
CA LEU A 80 -2.70 5.41 6.17
C LEU A 80 -2.75 6.13 4.80
N PHE A 81 -2.09 5.61 3.78
CA PHE A 81 -2.01 6.22 2.46
C PHE A 81 -3.37 6.39 1.74
N PRO A 82 -4.31 5.42 1.75
CA PRO A 82 -5.64 5.61 1.19
C PRO A 82 -6.42 6.74 1.87
N VAL A 83 -6.34 6.82 3.20
CA VAL A 83 -6.98 7.87 4.00
C VAL A 83 -6.35 9.22 3.71
N PHE A 84 -5.02 9.29 3.63
CA PHE A 84 -4.30 10.50 3.23
C PHE A 84 -4.77 11.03 1.88
N LYS A 85 -4.89 10.16 0.86
CA LYS A 85 -5.42 10.56 -0.47
C LYS A 85 -6.86 11.06 -0.40
N LEU A 86 -7.71 10.40 0.39
CA LEU A 86 -9.11 10.79 0.56
C LEU A 86 -9.19 12.19 1.17
N VAL A 87 -8.48 12.43 2.28
CA VAL A 87 -8.46 13.73 2.96
C VAL A 87 -7.92 14.81 2.03
N LEU A 88 -6.81 14.54 1.33
CA LEU A 88 -6.22 15.49 0.38
C LEU A 88 -7.20 15.82 -0.76
N SER A 89 -7.89 14.82 -1.30
CA SER A 89 -8.88 15.02 -2.37
C SER A 89 -10.06 15.87 -1.89
N ILE A 90 -10.59 15.60 -0.70
CA ILE A 90 -11.67 16.40 -0.11
C ILE A 90 -11.23 17.85 0.07
N VAL A 91 -10.05 18.07 0.65
CA VAL A 91 -9.53 19.42 0.91
C VAL A 91 -9.34 20.19 -0.40
N LEU A 92 -8.84 19.54 -1.44
CA LEU A 92 -8.68 20.16 -2.76
C LEU A 92 -10.03 20.58 -3.36
N VAL A 93 -11.05 19.71 -3.28
CA VAL A 93 -12.40 20.02 -3.76
C VAL A 93 -13.02 21.16 -2.96
N VAL A 94 -12.93 21.10 -1.64
CA VAL A 94 -13.52 22.11 -0.73
C VAL A 94 -12.86 23.47 -0.94
N LEU A 95 -11.53 23.55 -0.96
CA LEU A 95 -10.82 24.80 -1.17
C LEU A 95 -11.19 25.43 -2.51
N THR A 96 -11.19 24.63 -3.58
CA THR A 96 -11.55 25.11 -4.92
C THR A 96 -13.01 25.59 -4.97
N ALA A 97 -13.94 24.84 -4.37
CA ALA A 97 -15.35 25.21 -4.31
C ALA A 97 -15.57 26.50 -3.52
N VAL A 98 -14.89 26.67 -2.37
CA VAL A 98 -14.96 27.90 -1.56
C VAL A 98 -14.41 29.09 -2.33
N THR A 99 -13.28 28.94 -3.04
CA THR A 99 -12.72 30.03 -3.86
C THR A 99 -13.66 30.44 -4.98
N ILE A 100 -14.24 29.49 -5.72
CA ILE A 100 -15.21 29.76 -6.79
C ILE A 100 -16.46 30.44 -6.21
N PHE A 101 -16.97 29.93 -5.10
CA PHE A 101 -18.15 30.49 -4.45
C PHE A 101 -17.88 31.93 -3.96
N GLY A 102 -16.70 32.20 -3.39
CA GLY A 102 -16.29 33.54 -2.99
C GLY A 102 -16.25 34.53 -4.17
N VAL A 103 -15.67 34.12 -5.31
CA VAL A 103 -15.66 34.92 -6.54
C VAL A 103 -17.09 35.15 -7.03
N PHE A 104 -17.94 34.13 -7.03
CA PHE A 104 -19.34 34.23 -7.46
C PHE A 104 -20.14 35.21 -6.60
N VAL A 105 -20.05 35.10 -5.27
CA VAL A 105 -20.72 36.02 -4.34
C VAL A 105 -20.22 37.45 -4.52
N SER A 106 -18.91 37.64 -4.70
CA SER A 106 -18.36 38.99 -4.93
C SER A 106 -18.79 39.59 -6.26
N ALA A 107 -18.92 38.76 -7.31
CA ALA A 107 -19.44 39.21 -8.61
C ALA A 107 -20.91 39.63 -8.51
N TRP A 108 -21.72 38.91 -7.73
CA TRP A 108 -23.15 39.19 -7.55
C TRP A 108 -23.42 40.50 -6.81
N ASN A 109 -22.55 40.87 -5.88
CA ASN A 109 -22.70 42.09 -5.06
C ASN A 109 -21.92 43.30 -5.63
N SER A 110 -21.26 43.16 -6.78
CA SER A 110 -20.45 44.23 -7.38
C SER A 110 -21.31 45.14 -8.26
N ASP A 111 -21.25 46.45 -8.00
CA ASP A 111 -21.86 47.47 -8.86
C ASP A 111 -21.17 47.59 -10.23
N ASN A 112 -19.90 47.17 -10.33
CA ASN A 112 -19.06 47.23 -11.53
C ASN A 112 -18.34 45.90 -11.80
N ALA A 113 -19.12 44.83 -11.98
CA ALA A 113 -18.61 43.47 -12.12
C ALA A 113 -17.54 43.30 -13.22
N PHE A 114 -17.57 44.14 -14.27
CA PHE A 114 -16.59 44.12 -15.36
C PHE A 114 -15.15 44.45 -14.93
N ILE A 115 -14.95 45.26 -13.88
CA ILE A 115 -13.63 45.63 -13.36
C ILE A 115 -13.22 44.72 -12.20
N ASP A 116 -14.17 44.35 -11.34
CA ASP A 116 -13.91 43.65 -10.09
C ASP A 116 -13.67 42.15 -10.29
N VAL A 117 -14.40 41.48 -11.20
CA VAL A 117 -14.25 40.04 -11.40
C VAL A 117 -12.86 39.66 -11.94
N PRO A 118 -12.29 40.34 -12.96
CA PRO A 118 -10.94 40.03 -13.43
C PRO A 118 -9.87 40.21 -12.36
N THR A 119 -9.97 41.26 -11.53
CA THR A 119 -8.99 41.53 -10.47
C THR A 119 -9.08 40.48 -9.35
N LEU A 120 -10.29 40.04 -9.00
CA LEU A 120 -10.51 38.94 -8.07
C LEU A 120 -9.97 37.61 -8.58
N LEU A 121 -10.13 37.30 -9.86
CA LEU A 121 -9.57 36.08 -10.46
C LEU A 121 -8.04 36.08 -10.43
N VAL A 122 -7.41 37.21 -10.79
CA VAL A 122 -5.95 37.35 -10.74
C VAL A 122 -5.42 37.14 -9.32
N ARG A 123 -6.16 37.58 -8.29
CA ARG A 123 -5.80 37.36 -6.88
C ARG A 123 -6.12 35.96 -6.37
N ALA A 124 -7.22 35.37 -6.82
CA ALA A 124 -7.68 34.06 -6.37
C ALA A 124 -6.69 32.94 -6.73
N ILE A 125 -5.98 33.05 -7.86
CA ILE A 125 -5.01 32.04 -8.31
C ILE A 125 -3.84 31.86 -7.31
N PRO A 126 -3.05 32.91 -6.98
CA PRO A 126 -1.97 32.76 -6.01
C PRO A 126 -2.48 32.40 -4.62
N ASP A 127 -3.63 32.92 -4.21
CA ASP A 127 -4.25 32.59 -2.91
C ASP A 127 -4.64 31.10 -2.84
N LEU A 128 -5.21 30.55 -3.93
CA LEU A 128 -5.54 29.12 -4.04
C LEU A 128 -4.28 28.26 -4.02
N ILE A 129 -3.25 28.62 -4.80
CA ILE A 129 -1.98 27.87 -4.84
C ILE A 129 -1.31 27.86 -3.46
N GLY A 130 -1.22 29.03 -2.81
CA GLY A 130 -0.66 29.16 -1.46
C GLY A 130 -1.46 28.37 -0.43
N GLY A 131 -2.80 28.43 -0.51
CA GLY A 131 -3.70 27.66 0.34
C GLY A 131 -3.52 26.15 0.18
N LEU A 132 -3.45 25.65 -1.07
CA LEU A 132 -3.18 24.23 -1.33
C LEU A 132 -1.82 23.80 -0.79
N PHE A 133 -0.78 24.59 -1.00
CA PHE A 133 0.57 24.26 -0.53
C PHE A 133 0.63 24.19 1.01
N SER A 134 0.00 25.15 1.67
CA SER A 134 -0.11 25.19 3.13
C SER A 134 -0.95 24.03 3.68
N ALA A 135 -2.09 23.73 3.05
CA ALA A 135 -2.95 22.63 3.45
C ALA A 135 -2.25 21.28 3.26
N PHE A 136 -1.60 21.06 2.11
CA PHE A 136 -0.81 19.87 1.84
C PHE A 136 0.28 19.67 2.90
N GLY A 137 1.06 20.72 3.20
CA GLY A 137 2.10 20.66 4.23
C GLY A 137 1.52 20.34 5.61
N SER A 138 0.40 20.95 5.97
CA SER A 138 -0.26 20.71 7.25
C SER A 138 -0.79 19.28 7.36
N ILE A 139 -1.43 18.76 6.32
CA ILE A 139 -1.93 17.37 6.28
C ILE A 139 -0.75 16.41 6.35
N ALA A 140 0.32 16.63 5.58
CA ALA A 140 1.50 15.78 5.61
C ALA A 140 2.13 15.73 7.01
N ILE A 141 2.25 16.87 7.69
CA ILE A 141 2.75 16.92 9.08
C ILE A 141 1.83 16.16 10.03
N VAL A 142 0.51 16.36 9.94
CA VAL A 142 -0.46 15.66 10.79
C VAL A 142 -0.37 14.14 10.58
N PHE A 143 -0.36 13.67 9.34
CA PHE A 143 -0.23 12.25 9.03
C PHE A 143 1.13 11.68 9.45
N ALA A 144 2.22 12.43 9.30
CA ALA A 144 3.53 12.01 9.78
C ALA A 144 3.58 11.88 11.32
N ILE A 145 2.89 12.76 12.05
CA ILE A 145 2.75 12.66 13.51
C ILE A 145 1.86 11.47 13.87
N LEU A 146 0.73 11.29 13.17
CA LEU A 146 -0.19 10.17 13.38
C LEU A 146 0.53 8.83 13.22
N GLU A 147 1.24 8.63 12.11
CA GLU A 147 2.03 7.41 11.87
C GLU A 147 3.06 7.14 12.98
N ARG A 148 3.66 8.19 13.56
CA ARG A 148 4.66 8.06 14.62
C ARG A 148 4.06 7.75 16.00
N VAL A 149 2.79 8.09 16.22
CA VAL A 149 2.11 7.96 17.52
C VAL A 149 1.16 6.76 17.54
N LEU A 150 0.57 6.38 16.39
CA LEU A 150 -0.30 5.22 16.26
C LEU A 150 0.55 3.94 16.23
N PRO A 151 0.33 3.00 17.16
CA PRO A 151 0.97 1.70 17.09
C PRO A 151 0.39 0.89 15.92
N GLU A 152 1.24 0.16 15.19
CA GLU A 152 0.84 -0.64 14.02
C GLU A 152 -0.31 -1.62 14.32
N SER A 153 -0.47 -2.03 15.59
CA SER A 153 -1.55 -2.91 16.04
C SER A 153 -2.95 -2.28 16.03
N GLU A 154 -3.08 -0.94 16.06
CA GLU A 154 -4.39 -0.28 15.90
C GLU A 154 -4.74 -0.08 14.43
N LEU A 155 -3.74 0.08 13.55
CA LEU A 155 -3.95 0.18 12.10
C LEU A 155 -4.28 -1.20 11.49
N ALA A 156 -3.63 -2.26 11.98
CA ALA A 156 -3.83 -3.62 11.47
C ALA A 156 -5.20 -4.22 11.83
N LYS A 157 -5.91 -3.71 12.84
CA LYS A 157 -7.23 -4.23 13.27
C LYS A 157 -8.32 -4.05 12.22
N GLU A 158 -8.18 -3.10 11.29
CA GLU A 158 -9.15 -2.91 10.21
C GLU A 158 -8.97 -3.93 9.07
N GLU A 159 -7.83 -4.61 8.97
CA GLU A 159 -7.51 -5.61 7.93
C GLU A 159 -7.51 -7.07 8.44
N ASP A 160 -7.95 -7.34 9.67
CA ASP A 160 -8.13 -8.72 10.15
C ASP A 160 -9.42 -9.34 9.56
N GLU A 161 -9.50 -9.41 8.23
CA GLU A 161 -10.26 -10.47 7.57
C GLU A 161 -9.53 -11.79 7.93
N GLU A 162 -10.27 -12.74 8.52
CA GLU A 162 -9.73 -14.01 8.99
C GLU A 162 -9.05 -14.74 7.82
N TRP A 163 -7.73 -14.63 7.75
CA TRP A 163 -6.94 -15.08 6.61
C TRP A 163 -6.99 -16.61 6.52
N ASP A 164 -7.51 -17.13 5.41
CA ASP A 164 -7.58 -18.57 5.14
C ASP A 164 -6.52 -18.98 4.08
N PRO A 165 -5.53 -19.81 4.45
CA PRO A 165 -4.50 -20.29 3.52
C PRO A 165 -5.04 -21.00 2.27
N ARG A 166 -6.27 -21.53 2.31
CA ARG A 166 -6.87 -22.27 1.20
C ARG A 166 -7.31 -21.37 0.03
N GLN A 167 -7.41 -20.05 0.27
CA GLN A 167 -7.79 -19.08 -0.76
C GLN A 167 -6.60 -18.61 -1.62
N LEU A 168 -5.39 -19.14 -1.38
CA LEU A 168 -4.21 -18.75 -2.15
C LEU A 168 -4.34 -19.10 -3.64
N PRO A 169 -4.05 -18.15 -4.55
CA PRO A 169 -4.08 -18.39 -5.98
C PRO A 169 -3.08 -19.49 -6.36
N VAL A 170 -3.39 -20.23 -7.43
CA VAL A 170 -2.54 -21.31 -7.93
C VAL A 170 -1.18 -20.72 -8.36
N ALA A 171 -0.09 -21.32 -7.88
CA ALA A 171 1.26 -20.92 -8.25
C ALA A 171 1.47 -21.25 -9.72
N ASP A 172 1.47 -20.23 -10.58
CA ASP A 172 1.82 -20.42 -11.97
C ASP A 172 3.34 -20.59 -12.05
N SER A 173 3.81 -21.83 -12.11
CA SER A 173 5.22 -22.21 -12.13
C SER A 173 5.93 -21.87 -13.46
N ALA A 174 5.44 -20.89 -14.22
CA ALA A 174 5.90 -20.61 -15.57
C ALA A 174 5.89 -19.10 -15.88
N GLN A 175 6.68 -18.31 -15.16
CA GLN A 175 7.31 -17.15 -15.78
C GLN A 175 8.80 -17.39 -15.89
N GLU A 176 9.17 -18.15 -16.94
CA GLU A 176 10.48 -18.05 -17.57
C GLU A 176 10.88 -16.57 -17.64
N MET A 177 12.00 -16.26 -17.01
CA MET A 177 12.68 -14.98 -17.12
C MET A 177 13.16 -14.76 -18.56
N LYS A 178 12.29 -14.36 -19.49
CA LYS A 178 12.72 -13.79 -20.77
C LYS A 178 13.12 -12.31 -20.59
N ARG A 179 14.30 -12.11 -20.00
CA ARG A 179 15.02 -10.82 -19.93
C ARG A 179 16.21 -10.81 -20.90
N GLY A 180 15.95 -11.10 -22.18
CA GLY A 180 16.98 -11.13 -23.23
C GLY A 180 16.75 -10.20 -24.43
N GLU A 181 15.51 -9.75 -24.70
CA GLU A 181 15.20 -8.99 -25.92
C GLU A 181 14.37 -7.76 -25.59
N LEU A 182 14.99 -6.69 -25.07
CA LEU A 182 14.35 -5.36 -25.06
C LEU A 182 15.33 -4.17 -24.98
N ILE A 183 16.65 -4.39 -25.13
CA ILE A 183 17.64 -3.28 -25.09
C ILE A 183 18.54 -3.21 -26.35
N CYS A 184 18.46 -4.16 -27.30
CA CYS A 184 19.04 -3.97 -28.64
C CYS A 184 17.95 -3.50 -29.62
N GLY A 185 17.55 -2.24 -29.51
CA GLY A 185 16.55 -1.64 -30.40
C GLY A 185 16.67 -0.14 -30.59
N HIS A 186 17.79 0.47 -30.19
CA HIS A 186 18.03 1.88 -30.48
C HIS A 186 19.51 2.12 -30.80
N CYS A 187 19.91 1.66 -31.98
CA CYS A 187 21.12 2.14 -32.65
C CYS A 187 20.95 1.95 -34.16
N LEU A 188 20.22 2.88 -34.77
CA LEU A 188 20.34 3.31 -36.17
C LEU A 188 19.65 4.67 -36.30
#